data_AF-A0A1I6X1W8-F1
#
_entry.id   AF-A0A1I6X1W8-F1
#
_cell.length_a   1.000
_cell.length_b   1.000
_cell.length_c   1.000
_cell.angle_alpha   90.00
_cell.angle_beta   90.00
_cell.angle_gamma   90.00
#
_symmetry.space_group_name_H-M   'P 1'
#
loop_
_entity.id
_entity.type
_entity.pdbx_description
1 polymer ?
#
loop_
_entity_poly.entity_id
_entity_poly.type
_entity_poly.pdbx_seq_one_letter_code
_entity_poly.pdbx_strand_id
1 'polypeptide(L)'
;MPLPPLGVRFASPREHSRRGGHITLCRGDFDVVNEELRRRGVVPDFRSPDGIRIGLSPLSTRFTEVHTGMATLAEVAAERLGKKGQDGNAPTDGGFRHRRRR
;
A
#
# COMPACT_ATOMS: atom_id res chain seq x y z
N MET A 1 -16.51 -3.43 -12.79
CA MET A 1 -15.41 -4.36 -13.09
C MET A 1 -14.73 -4.72 -11.78
N PRO A 2 -14.59 -6.01 -11.42
CA PRO A 2 -13.89 -6.38 -10.18
C PRO A 2 -12.39 -6.05 -10.30
N LEU A 3 -11.82 -5.44 -9.27
CA LEU A 3 -10.38 -5.17 -9.18
C LEU A 3 -9.63 -6.50 -8.92
N PRO A 4 -8.44 -6.71 -9.51
CA PRO A 4 -7.61 -7.86 -9.20
C PRO A 4 -7.22 -7.87 -7.72
N PRO A 5 -6.94 -9.04 -7.12
CA PRO A 5 -6.56 -9.12 -5.71
C PRO A 5 -5.31 -8.27 -5.44
N LEU A 6 -5.48 -7.20 -4.67
CA LEU A 6 -4.46 -6.15 -4.47
C LEU A 6 -3.27 -6.59 -3.58
N GLY A 7 -3.16 -7.88 -3.25
CA GLY A 7 -2.18 -8.40 -2.30
C GLY A 7 -2.38 -7.89 -0.87
N VAL A 8 -3.54 -7.31 -0.55
CA VAL A 8 -3.87 -6.74 0.77
C VAL A 8 -4.46 -7.83 1.67
N ARG A 9 -3.96 -7.94 2.89
CA ARG A 9 -4.49 -8.84 3.93
C ARG A 9 -5.14 -8.03 5.06
N PHE A 10 -6.23 -8.54 5.60
CA PHE A 10 -6.82 -8.00 6.83
C PHE A 10 -6.09 -8.57 8.04
N ALA A 11 -5.57 -7.69 8.91
CA ALA A 11 -5.05 -8.07 10.21
C ALA A 11 -6.12 -8.01 11.30
N SER A 12 -7.11 -7.12 11.14
CA SER A 12 -8.25 -7.06 12.07
C SER A 12 -9.23 -8.22 11.86
N PRO A 13 -9.86 -8.74 12.94
CA PRO A 13 -10.92 -9.72 12.83
C PRO A 13 -12.09 -9.24 11.96
N ARG A 14 -12.61 -10.12 11.10
CA ARG A 14 -13.83 -9.84 10.29
C ARG A 14 -15.10 -9.78 11.13
N GLU A 15 -15.11 -10.43 12.28
CA GLU A 15 -16.23 -10.44 13.20
C GLU A 15 -16.34 -9.10 13.94
N HIS A 16 -17.52 -8.48 13.87
CA HIS A 16 -17.78 -7.13 14.40
C HIS A 16 -17.62 -7.08 15.92
N SER A 17 -18.11 -8.11 16.61
CA SER A 17 -18.01 -8.30 18.07
C SER A 17 -16.58 -8.37 18.60
N ARG A 18 -15.60 -8.62 17.73
CA ARG A 18 -14.19 -8.83 18.09
C ARG A 18 -13.26 -7.71 17.63
N ARG A 19 -13.80 -6.58 17.16
CA ARG A 19 -13.01 -5.40 16.76
C ARG A 19 -13.61 -4.10 17.28
N GLY A 20 -12.76 -3.09 17.45
CA GLY A 20 -13.19 -1.71 17.68
C GLY A 20 -13.55 -0.98 16.38
N GLY A 21 -13.63 0.35 16.44
CA GLY A 21 -13.96 1.24 15.30
C GLY A 21 -12.83 1.44 14.28
N HIS A 22 -11.91 0.49 14.14
CA HIS A 22 -10.81 0.59 13.18
C HIS A 22 -10.53 -0.76 12.51
N ILE A 23 -9.91 -0.70 11.34
CA ILE A 23 -9.41 -1.87 10.61
C ILE A 23 -7.93 -1.68 10.26
N THR A 24 -7.17 -2.75 10.29
CA THR A 24 -5.77 -2.77 9.87
C THR A 24 -5.62 -3.65 8.63
N LEU A 25 -5.02 -3.06 7.61
CA LEU A 25 -4.62 -3.70 6.37
C LEU A 25 -3.11 -3.93 6.41
N CYS A 26 -2.65 -5.03 5.83
CA CYS A 26 -1.22 -5.34 5.70
C CYS A 26 -0.85 -5.61 4.24
N ARG A 27 0.29 -5.06 3.82
CA ARG A 27 0.97 -5.38 2.56
C ARG A 27 2.44 -4.98 2.64
N GLY A 28 3.33 -5.79 2.06
CA GLY A 28 4.78 -5.64 2.22
C GLY A 28 5.43 -4.37 1.65
N ASP A 29 4.69 -3.54 0.90
CA ASP A 29 5.15 -2.24 0.35
C ASP A 29 4.27 -1.07 0.81
N PHE A 30 3.62 -1.21 1.97
CA PHE A 30 2.76 -0.17 2.54
C PHE A 30 3.49 1.06 3.05
N ASP A 31 4.79 0.97 3.27
CA ASP A 31 5.66 2.14 3.45
C ASP A 31 5.57 3.09 2.26
N VAL A 32 5.76 2.57 1.04
CA VAL A 32 5.71 3.37 -0.19
C VAL A 32 4.27 3.75 -0.56
N VAL A 33 3.30 2.85 -0.37
CA VAL A 33 1.88 3.18 -0.58
C VAL A 33 1.45 4.32 0.34
N ASN A 34 1.89 4.31 1.61
CA ASN A 34 1.58 5.37 2.58
C ASN A 34 2.15 6.74 2.16
N GLU A 35 3.37 6.78 1.62
CA GLU A 35 3.94 8.03 1.10
C GLU A 35 3.12 8.60 -0.05
N GLU A 36 2.72 7.75 -1.00
CA GLU A 36 1.92 8.17 -2.16
C GLU A 36 0.50 8.59 -1.75
N LEU A 37 -0.12 7.90 -0.80
CA LEU A 37 -1.41 8.30 -0.21
C LEU A 37 -1.35 9.72 0.37
N ARG A 38 -0.30 10.03 1.14
CA ARG A 38 -0.13 11.37 1.75
C ARG A 38 0.02 12.45 0.67
N ARG A 39 0.71 12.16 -0.43
CA ARG A 39 0.81 13.08 -1.58
C ARG A 39 -0.55 13.34 -2.24
N ARG A 40 -1.44 12.35 -2.23
CA ARG A 40 -2.84 12.46 -2.71
C ARG A 40 -3.81 12.99 -1.65
N GLY A 41 -3.31 13.51 -0.52
CA GLY A 41 -4.12 14.09 0.54
C GLY A 41 -4.81 13.07 1.47
N VAL A 42 -4.50 11.79 1.33
CA VAL A 42 -5.01 10.73 2.21
C VAL A 42 -3.96 10.42 3.28
N VAL A 43 -4.30 10.68 4.55
CA VAL A 43 -3.36 10.56 5.67
C VAL A 43 -3.73 9.35 6.55
N PRO A 44 -3.21 8.15 6.26
CA PRO A 44 -3.46 6.97 7.10
C PRO A 44 -2.53 6.90 8.33
N ASP A 45 -2.93 6.10 9.32
CA ASP A 45 -2.09 5.70 10.45
C ASP A 45 -1.21 4.51 10.03
N PHE A 46 -0.02 4.79 9.50
CA PHE A 46 0.94 3.76 9.11
C PHE A 46 1.62 3.14 10.33
N ARG A 47 1.75 1.81 10.31
CA ARG A 47 2.33 0.98 11.35
C ARG A 47 3.39 0.09 10.72
N SER A 48 4.65 0.42 10.98
CA SER A 48 5.80 -0.39 10.57
C SER A 48 5.64 -1.85 11.04
N PRO A 49 6.04 -2.84 10.22
CA PRO A 49 6.70 -2.68 8.92
C PRO A 49 5.75 -2.54 7.73
N ASP A 50 4.51 -3.06 7.81
CA ASP A 50 3.70 -3.35 6.62
C ASP A 50 2.21 -2.99 6.79
N GLY A 51 1.85 -2.27 7.85
CA GLY A 51 0.48 -2.04 8.27
C GLY A 51 -0.05 -0.63 7.99
N ILE A 52 -1.30 -0.52 7.54
CA ILE A 52 -2.06 0.73 7.53
C ILE A 52 -3.32 0.51 8.36
N ARG A 53 -3.48 1.31 9.42
CA ARG A 53 -4.68 1.34 10.25
C ARG A 53 -5.60 2.46 9.81
N ILE A 54 -6.86 2.11 9.57
CA ILE A 54 -7.92 3.02 9.20
C ILE A 54 -8.80 3.20 10.43
N GLY A 55 -8.57 4.30 11.14
CA GLY A 55 -9.42 4.74 12.24
C GLY A 55 -10.56 5.60 11.71
N LEU A 56 -11.79 5.15 11.89
CA LEU A 56 -12.97 5.92 11.50
C LEU A 56 -13.44 6.70 12.73
N SER A 57 -13.21 8.01 12.75
CA SER A 57 -13.73 8.87 13.82
C SER A 57 -15.22 9.11 13.55
N PRO A 58 -16.14 8.62 14.40
CA PRO A 58 -17.57 8.75 14.14
C PRO A 58 -18.05 10.21 14.18
N LEU A 59 -17.29 11.11 14.82
CA LEU A 59 -17.66 12.51 14.97
C LEU A 59 -17.15 13.40 13.83
N SER A 60 -16.15 12.96 13.08
CA SER A 60 -15.48 13.81 12.09
C SER A 60 -15.31 13.17 10.72
N THR A 61 -15.42 11.85 10.59
CA THR A 61 -15.24 11.14 9.32
C THR A 61 -16.58 10.85 8.66
N ARG A 62 -16.79 11.40 7.46
CA ARG A 62 -17.97 11.11 6.62
C ARG A 62 -17.75 9.84 5.80
N PHE A 63 -18.85 9.13 5.49
CA PHE A 63 -18.79 7.95 4.61
C PHE A 63 -18.14 8.23 3.25
N THR A 64 -18.36 9.43 2.69
CA THR A 64 -17.74 9.85 1.42
C THR A 64 -16.22 9.97 1.53
N GLU A 65 -15.70 10.46 2.66
CA GLU A 65 -14.26 10.55 2.89
C GLU A 65 -13.63 9.17 3.01
N VAL A 66 -14.32 8.23 3.68
CA VAL A 66 -13.89 6.82 3.73
C VAL A 66 -13.86 6.22 2.34
N HIS A 67 -14.93 6.41 1.56
CA HIS A 67 -15.01 5.89 0.20
C HIS A 67 -13.86 6.43 -0.67
N THR A 68 -13.65 7.75 -0.67
CA THR A 68 -12.57 8.39 -1.44
C THR A 68 -11.21 7.88 -0.98
N GLY A 69 -10.94 7.84 0.34
CA GLY A 69 -9.67 7.34 0.86
C GLY A 69 -9.38 5.88 0.49
N MET A 70 -10.41 5.02 0.54
CA MET A 70 -10.31 3.62 0.15
C MET A 70 -10.12 3.42 -1.36
N ALA A 71 -10.77 4.24 -2.18
CA ALA A 71 -10.59 4.22 -3.63
C ALA A 71 -9.16 4.62 -4.00
N THR A 72 -8.63 5.71 -3.43
CA THR A 72 -7.25 6.15 -3.65
C THR A 72 -6.25 5.07 -3.20
N LEU A 73 -6.49 4.40 -2.07
CA LEU A 73 -5.67 3.27 -1.62
C LEU A 73 -5.67 2.14 -2.64
N ALA A 74 -6.84 1.77 -3.16
CA ALA A 74 -6.97 0.70 -4.14
C ALA A 74 -6.22 1.03 -5.45
N GLU A 75 -6.33 2.28 -5.92
CA GLU A 75 -5.62 2.78 -7.11
C GLU A 75 -4.10 2.71 -6.93
N VAL A 76 -3.56 3.31 -5.87
CA VAL A 76 -2.12 3.29 -5.57
C VAL A 76 -1.62 1.85 -5.42
N ALA A 77 -2.38 1.00 -4.73
CA ALA A 77 -2.04 -0.40 -4.56
C ALA A 77 -1.97 -1.15 -5.90
N ALA A 78 -2.89 -0.88 -6.84
CA ALA A 78 -2.92 -1.46 -8.17
C ALA A 78 -1.76 -0.97 -9.06
N GLU A 79 -1.48 0.33 -9.05
CA GLU A 79 -0.35 0.93 -9.76
C GLU A 79 0.99 0.29 -9.33
N ARG A 80 1.16 0.06 -8.03
CA ARG A 80 2.37 -0.57 -7.47
C ARG A 80 2.49 -2.05 -7.84
N LEU A 81 1.38 -2.77 -7.94
CA LEU A 81 1.40 -4.15 -8.44
C LEU A 81 1.85 -4.23 -9.90
N GLY A 82 1.41 -3.30 -10.75
CA GLY A 82 1.86 -3.20 -12.14
C GLY A 82 3.36 -2.88 -12.26
N LYS A 83 3.89 -2.01 -11.38
CA LYS A 83 5.31 -1.63 -11.35
C LYS A 83 6.23 -2.74 -10.83
N LYS A 84 5.81 -3.50 -9.81
CA LYS A 84 6.60 -4.62 -9.26
C LYS A 84 6.91 -5.70 -10.31
N GLY A 85 6.07 -5.84 -11.34
CA GLY A 85 6.34 -6.73 -12.48
C GLY A 85 7.40 -6.20 -13.46
N GLN A 86 7.68 -4.89 -13.47
CA GLN A 86 8.68 -4.25 -14.34
C GLN A 86 10.05 -4.13 -13.67
N ASP A 87 10.08 -3.97 -12.34
CA ASP A 87 11.31 -3.89 -11.54
C ASP A 87 12.11 -5.21 -11.52
N GLY A 88 11.49 -6.32 -11.95
CA GLY A 88 12.13 -7.65 -12.07
C GLY A 88 12.94 -7.88 -13.35
N ASN A 89 13.04 -6.90 -14.26
CA ASN A 89 13.85 -6.99 -15.49
C ASN A 89 14.90 -5.88 -15.53
N ALA A 90 15.80 -5.85 -14.55
CA ALA A 90 17.08 -5.20 -14.71
C ALA A 90 18.04 -6.20 -15.38
N PRO A 91 18.67 -5.88 -16.53
CA PRO A 91 19.73 -6.73 -17.06
C PRO A 91 20.87 -6.78 -16.03
N THR A 92 21.23 -7.98 -15.58
CA THR A 92 22.53 -8.25 -14.97
C THR A 92 23.58 -8.05 -16.06
N ASP A 93 23.97 -6.80 -16.27
CA ASP A 93 25.04 -6.49 -17.20
C ASP A 93 26.36 -6.88 -16.53
N GLY A 94 26.98 -7.88 -17.13
CA GLY A 94 28.24 -8.43 -16.68
C GLY A 94 29.41 -7.50 -16.99
N GLY A 95 30.52 -7.80 -16.34
CA GLY A 95 31.83 -7.48 -16.89
C GLY A 95 32.45 -6.18 -16.38
N PHE A 96 32.95 -6.22 -15.15
CA PHE A 96 34.15 -5.46 -14.82
C PHE A 96 35.35 -6.03 -15.60
N ARG A 97 35.50 -5.62 -16.86
CA ARG A 97 36.76 -5.76 -17.60
C ARG A 97 37.70 -4.64 -17.13
N HIS A 98 38.52 -4.97 -16.15
CA HIS A 98 39.63 -4.12 -15.72
C HIS A 98 40.64 -4.03 -16.87
N ARG A 99 40.60 -2.92 -17.63
CA ARG A 99 41.66 -2.53 -18.54
C ARG A 99 42.93 -2.29 -17.70
N ARG A 100 43.93 -3.17 -17.81
CA ARG A 100 45.32 -2.77 -17.59
C ARG A 100 45.97 -2.45 -18.93
N ARG A 101 46.32 -1.18 -19.06
CA ARG A 101 47.16 -0.62 -20.12
C ARG A 101 48.60 -1.11 -19.91
N ARG A 102 49.25 -1.39 -21.05
CA ARG A 102 50.69 -1.32 -21.35
C ARG A 102 51.67 -2.01 -20.41
#